data_AF-A0A976QF57-F1
#
_entry.id   AF-A0A976QF57-F1
#
_cell.length_a   1.000
_cell.length_b   1.000
_cell.length_c   1.000
_cell.angle_alpha   90.00
_cell.angle_beta   90.00
_cell.angle_gamma   90.00
#
_symmetry.space_group_name_H-M   'P 1'
#
loop_
_entity.id
_entity.type
_entity.pdbx_description
1 polymer ?
#
loop_
_entity_poly.entity_id
_entity_poly.type
_entity_poly.pdbx_seq_one_letter_code
_entity_poly.pdbx_strand_id
1 'polypeptide(L)'
;MSGCKIAGYALAFACVAATAQSPEGEAFPPAGQIKKGADIYAQNCGPCHGARMRDPDGAFDLRTFPRDQKSRFLTSVTKGKNSMPPFGGLFQPDEIEALWAYVIAGEKQ
;
A
#
# COMPACT_ATOMS: atom_id res chain seq x y z
N MET A 1 25.66 -25.40 61.39
CA MET A 1 24.23 -25.49 61.76
C MET A 1 23.57 -24.19 61.32
N SER A 2 22.36 -24.28 60.76
CA SER A 2 21.55 -23.23 60.11
C SER A 2 22.02 -22.86 58.69
N GLY A 3 21.38 -23.24 57.59
CA GLY A 3 19.99 -23.67 57.38
C GLY A 3 19.12 -22.50 56.88
N CYS A 4 19.37 -21.99 55.67
CA CYS A 4 18.48 -21.03 55.01
C CYS A 4 17.64 -21.76 53.96
N LYS A 5 16.32 -21.76 54.15
CA LYS A 5 15.34 -22.51 53.38
C LYS A 5 15.07 -21.82 52.05
N ILE A 6 15.08 -22.61 50.97
CA ILE A 6 14.69 -22.19 49.62
C ILE A 6 13.15 -22.12 49.59
N ALA A 7 12.60 -20.91 49.62
CA ALA A 7 11.17 -20.68 49.37
C ALA A 7 11.02 -20.34 47.89
N GLY A 8 10.35 -21.23 47.16
CA GLY A 8 10.04 -21.05 45.76
C GLY A 8 9.06 -19.90 45.53
N TYR A 9 9.29 -19.18 44.45
CA TYR A 9 8.21 -18.64 43.61
C TYR A 9 8.75 -18.57 42.19
N ALA A 10 8.49 -19.63 41.43
CA ALA A 10 8.49 -19.57 39.99
C ALA A 10 7.10 -19.08 39.56
N LEU A 11 7.05 -18.02 38.75
CA LEU A 11 5.99 -17.69 37.78
C LEU A 11 6.50 -16.42 37.05
N ALA A 12 7.38 -16.63 36.07
CA ALA A 12 6.98 -16.64 34.66
C ALA A 12 6.56 -15.24 34.20
N PHE A 13 7.55 -14.44 33.78
CA PHE A 13 7.31 -13.22 33.01
C PHE A 13 6.64 -13.64 31.69
N ALA A 14 5.36 -13.32 31.58
CA ALA A 14 4.53 -13.61 30.43
C ALA A 14 5.08 -12.93 29.16
N CYS A 15 4.99 -13.68 28.07
CA CYS A 15 5.48 -13.37 26.74
C CYS A 15 5.00 -11.99 26.25
N VAL A 16 5.94 -11.09 25.93
CA VAL A 16 5.66 -10.02 24.97
C VAL A 16 5.68 -10.69 23.60
N ALA A 17 4.50 -11.09 23.12
CA ALA A 17 4.32 -11.40 21.71
C ALA A 17 4.43 -10.08 20.94
N ALA A 18 5.66 -9.74 20.53
CA ALA A 18 5.87 -8.82 19.43
C ALA A 18 5.27 -9.50 18.19
N THR A 19 4.02 -9.18 17.86
CA THR A 19 3.47 -9.51 16.55
C THR A 19 4.19 -8.63 15.54
N ALA A 20 5.32 -9.13 15.06
CA ALA A 20 5.83 -8.78 13.75
C ALA A 20 4.72 -9.08 12.74
N GLN A 21 4.01 -8.05 12.31
CA GLN A 21 3.18 -8.14 11.11
C GLN A 21 4.17 -8.25 9.94
N SER A 22 4.38 -9.47 9.49
CA SER A 22 5.04 -9.82 8.24
C SER A 22 4.17 -10.86 7.54
N PRO A 23 4.23 -10.93 6.21
CA PRO A 23 3.89 -9.91 5.22
C PRO A 23 2.46 -10.13 4.70
N GLU A 24 1.87 -9.10 4.09
CA GLU A 24 0.62 -9.15 3.35
C GLU A 24 0.59 -10.32 2.33
N GLY A 25 -0.03 -11.42 2.72
CA GLY A 25 -0.61 -12.38 1.78
C GLY A 25 -1.95 -11.83 1.30
N GLU A 26 -1.97 -11.37 0.04
CA GLU A 26 -3.12 -11.15 -0.87
C GLU A 26 -4.51 -10.97 -0.24
N ALA A 27 -4.63 -10.12 0.77
CA ALA A 27 -5.91 -9.58 1.19
C ALA A 27 -6.24 -8.39 0.28
N PHE A 28 -7.51 -8.26 -0.12
CA PHE A 28 -7.98 -7.06 -0.80
C PHE A 28 -7.64 -5.83 0.05
N PRO A 29 -7.15 -4.71 -0.54
CA PRO A 29 -6.70 -3.57 0.24
C PRO A 29 -7.79 -3.01 1.16
N PRO A 30 -7.46 -2.59 2.40
CA PRO A 30 -8.40 -1.95 3.29
C PRO A 30 -9.03 -0.69 2.66
N ALA A 31 -10.32 -0.45 2.93
CA ALA A 31 -11.04 0.69 2.36
C ALA A 31 -10.38 2.05 2.64
N GLY A 32 -9.73 2.22 3.80
CA GLY A 32 -8.98 3.43 4.13
C GLY A 32 -7.76 3.66 3.21
N GLN A 33 -7.05 2.59 2.84
CA GLN A 33 -5.91 2.66 1.91
C GLN A 33 -6.37 3.00 0.49
N ILE A 34 -7.49 2.42 0.05
CA ILE A 34 -8.12 2.74 -1.24
C ILE A 34 -8.53 4.22 -1.27
N LYS A 35 -9.15 4.73 -0.20
CA LYS A 35 -9.54 6.14 -0.12
C LYS A 35 -8.32 7.06 -0.19
N LYS A 36 -7.26 6.78 0.58
CA LYS A 36 -6.00 7.54 0.52
C LYS A 36 -5.45 7.57 -0.91
N GLY A 37 -5.43 6.42 -1.59
CA GLY A 37 -5.00 6.32 -2.98
C GLY A 37 -5.85 7.16 -3.93
N ALA A 38 -7.18 7.14 -3.76
CA ALA A 38 -8.10 7.94 -4.56
C ALA A 38 -7.86 9.45 -4.39
N ASP A 39 -7.60 9.91 -3.15
CA ASP A 39 -7.35 11.32 -2.85
C ASP A 39 -6.04 11.81 -3.49
N ILE A 40 -4.98 10.99 -3.46
CA ILE A 40 -3.69 11.29 -4.11
C ILE A 40 -3.86 11.26 -5.63
N TYR A 41 -4.56 10.24 -6.15
CA TYR A 41 -4.83 10.07 -7.57
C TYR A 41 -5.53 11.29 -8.17
N ALA A 42 -6.57 11.81 -7.52
CA ALA A 42 -7.36 12.93 -8.03
C ALA A 42 -6.50 14.18 -8.28
N GLN A 43 -5.49 14.42 -7.44
CA GLN A 43 -4.63 15.60 -7.51
C GLN A 43 -3.48 15.44 -8.51
N ASN A 44 -2.95 14.22 -8.68
CA ASN A 44 -1.68 14.01 -9.37
C ASN A 44 -1.81 13.20 -10.68
N CYS A 45 -2.83 12.35 -10.79
CA CYS A 45 -2.98 11.39 -11.88
C CYS A 45 -4.23 11.65 -12.73
N GLY A 46 -5.30 12.10 -12.07
CA GLY A 46 -6.59 12.42 -12.68
C GLY A 46 -6.54 13.43 -13.84
N PRO A 47 -5.65 14.45 -13.84
CA PRO A 47 -5.54 15.36 -14.98
C PRO A 47 -5.21 14.69 -16.33
N CYS A 48 -4.60 13.50 -16.33
CA CYS A 48 -4.28 12.76 -17.55
C CYS A 48 -5.07 11.45 -17.68
N HIS A 49 -5.18 10.70 -16.58
CA HIS A 49 -5.88 9.42 -16.56
C HIS A 49 -7.39 9.56 -16.31
N GLY A 50 -7.87 10.80 -16.19
CA GLY A 50 -9.26 11.17 -16.05
C GLY A 50 -9.81 11.02 -14.62
N ALA A 51 -10.95 11.66 -14.36
CA ALA A 51 -11.55 11.61 -13.03
C ALA A 51 -11.95 10.18 -12.68
N ARG A 52 -11.51 9.69 -11.51
CA ARG A 52 -11.77 8.32 -11.05
C ARG A 52 -11.37 7.25 -12.08
N MET A 53 -10.27 7.48 -12.82
CA MET A 53 -9.75 6.60 -13.88
C MET A 53 -10.69 6.43 -15.09
N ARG A 54 -11.59 7.38 -15.35
CA ARG A 54 -12.51 7.35 -16.49
C ARG A 54 -12.19 8.44 -17.48
N ASP A 55 -12.43 8.14 -18.76
CA ASP A 55 -12.24 9.04 -19.88
C ASP A 55 -10.81 9.62 -19.94
N PRO A 56 -9.76 8.77 -19.93
CA PRO A 56 -8.39 9.24 -20.04
C PRO A 56 -8.16 9.91 -21.39
N ASP A 57 -7.63 11.14 -21.37
CA ASP A 57 -7.35 11.89 -22.60
C ASP A 57 -5.96 11.52 -23.13
N GLY A 58 -5.93 10.50 -24.01
CA GLY A 58 -4.69 9.98 -24.61
C GLY A 58 -3.76 9.21 -23.65
N ALA A 59 -4.11 9.13 -22.36
CA ALA A 59 -3.40 8.33 -21.36
C ALA A 59 -3.88 6.86 -21.33
N PHE A 60 -3.12 6.00 -20.66
CA PHE A 60 -3.48 4.59 -20.48
C PHE A 60 -4.74 4.46 -19.61
N ASP A 61 -5.70 3.62 -20.01
CA ASP A 61 -6.90 3.31 -19.20
C ASP A 61 -6.53 2.40 -18.03
N LEU A 62 -6.40 3.00 -16.84
CA LEU A 62 -5.99 2.32 -15.62
C LEU A 62 -7.02 1.29 -15.14
N ARG A 63 -8.27 1.34 -15.58
CA ARG A 63 -9.28 0.31 -15.25
C ARG A 63 -8.98 -1.04 -15.91
N THR A 64 -8.14 -1.02 -16.95
CA THR A 64 -7.66 -2.22 -17.65
C THR A 64 -6.30 -2.68 -17.12
N PHE A 65 -5.74 -2.01 -16.11
CA PHE A 65 -4.41 -2.33 -15.62
C PHE A 65 -4.39 -3.72 -14.95
N PRO A 66 -3.48 -4.62 -15.38
CA PRO A 66 -3.42 -5.98 -14.87
C PRO A 66 -2.95 -6.03 -13.41
N ARG A 67 -3.71 -6.74 -12.56
CA ARG A 67 -3.53 -6.78 -11.10
C ARG A 67 -2.25 -7.49 -10.65
N ASP A 68 -1.65 -8.32 -11.50
CA ASP A 68 -0.41 -9.05 -11.28
C ASP A 68 0.84 -8.23 -11.65
N GLN A 69 0.70 -7.03 -12.21
CA GLN A 69 1.83 -6.23 -12.72
C GLN A 69 2.20 -5.04 -11.82
N LYS A 70 2.25 -5.26 -10.50
CA LYS A 70 2.65 -4.21 -9.53
C LYS A 70 4.02 -3.60 -9.85
N SER A 71 5.00 -4.41 -10.26
CA SER A 71 6.33 -3.93 -10.65
C SER A 71 6.29 -2.95 -11.84
N ARG A 72 5.43 -3.22 -12.83
CA ARG A 72 5.20 -2.32 -13.97
C ARG A 72 4.57 -1.01 -13.51
N PHE A 73 3.62 -1.08 -12.57
CA PHE A 73 3.00 0.10 -11.97
C PHE A 73 4.06 0.96 -11.25
N LEU A 74 4.82 0.36 -10.34
CA LEU A 74 5.89 1.04 -9.60
C LEU A 74 6.89 1.70 -10.53
N THR A 75 7.35 0.98 -11.56
CA THR A 75 8.28 1.52 -12.56
C THR A 75 7.69 2.72 -13.29
N SER A 76 6.43 2.64 -13.72
CA SER A 76 5.78 3.72 -14.46
C SER A 76 5.57 4.96 -13.59
N VAL A 77 5.12 4.79 -12.34
CA VAL A 77 4.91 5.91 -11.40
C VAL A 77 6.23 6.53 -10.98
N THR A 78 7.24 5.73 -10.64
CA THR A 78 8.49 6.25 -10.09
C THR A 78 9.42 6.83 -11.15
N LYS A 79 9.50 6.19 -12.33
CA LYS A 79 10.43 6.56 -13.40
C LYS A 79 9.76 7.24 -14.60
N GLY A 80 8.43 7.35 -14.61
CA GLY A 80 7.68 7.87 -15.75
C GLY A 80 7.53 6.85 -16.87
N LYS A 81 6.70 7.17 -17.85
CA LYS A 81 6.47 6.34 -19.04
C LYS A 81 5.93 7.18 -20.20
N ASN A 82 6.66 7.21 -21.32
CA ASN A 82 6.29 8.06 -22.48
C ASN A 82 6.13 9.51 -22.00
N SER A 83 4.96 10.13 -22.23
CA SER A 83 4.62 11.48 -21.76
C SER A 83 4.26 11.57 -20.27
N MET A 84 4.15 10.44 -19.55
CA MET A 84 3.89 10.43 -18.11
C MET A 84 5.18 10.78 -17.34
N PRO A 85 5.19 11.87 -16.53
CA PRO A 85 6.38 12.29 -15.80
C PRO A 85 6.74 11.33 -14.65
N PRO A 86 8.00 11.32 -14.19
CA PRO A 86 8.41 10.56 -13.02
C PRO A 86 7.93 11.22 -11.72
N PHE A 87 7.30 10.43 -10.84
CA PHE A 87 6.79 10.89 -9.55
C PHE A 87 7.52 10.27 -8.34
N GLY A 88 8.60 9.52 -8.56
CA GLY A 88 9.26 8.74 -7.50
C GLY A 88 9.81 9.56 -6.32
N GLY A 89 10.06 10.86 -6.51
CA GLY A 89 10.49 11.76 -5.44
C GLY A 89 9.35 12.52 -4.75
N LEU A 90 8.11 12.37 -5.21
CA LEU A 90 6.96 13.11 -4.67
C LEU A 90 6.22 12.35 -3.57
N PHE A 91 6.27 11.01 -3.60
CA PHE A 91 5.43 10.16 -2.75
C PHE A 91 6.28 9.28 -1.83
N GLN A 92 5.80 9.12 -0.59
CA GLN A 92 6.32 8.12 0.32
C GLN A 92 5.93 6.70 -0.13
N PRO A 93 6.66 5.66 0.33
CA PRO A 93 6.34 4.28 -0.06
C PRO A 93 4.89 3.88 0.22
N ASP A 94 4.31 4.29 1.35
CA ASP A 94 2.93 3.98 1.72
C ASP A 94 1.89 4.70 0.85
N GLU A 95 2.24 5.87 0.32
CA GLU A 95 1.42 6.60 -0.65
C GLU A 95 1.39 5.92 -2.01
N ILE A 96 2.54 5.39 -2.46
CA ILE A 96 2.61 4.58 -3.68
C ILE A 96 1.81 3.29 -3.52
N GLU A 97 1.87 2.65 -2.36
CA GLU A 97 1.04 1.48 -2.04
C GLU A 97 -0.45 1.82 -2.01
N ALA A 98 -0.82 2.99 -1.48
CA ALA A 98 -2.20 3.47 -1.52
C ALA A 98 -2.70 3.72 -2.96
N LEU A 99 -1.87 4.34 -3.81
CA LEU A 99 -2.17 4.51 -5.23
C LEU A 99 -2.36 3.16 -5.94
N TRP A 100 -1.46 2.20 -5.67
CA TRP A 100 -1.60 0.85 -6.20
C TRP A 100 -2.92 0.22 -5.78
N ALA A 101 -3.23 0.26 -4.49
CA ALA A 101 -4.49 -0.26 -3.93
C ALA A 101 -5.72 0.33 -4.63
N TYR A 102 -5.73 1.64 -4.88
CA TYR A 102 -6.82 2.30 -5.60
C TYR A 102 -6.96 1.79 -7.05
N VAL A 103 -5.84 1.68 -7.78
CA VAL A 103 -5.84 1.20 -9.18
C VAL A 103 -6.36 -0.24 -9.28
N ILE A 104 -5.91 -1.16 -8.42
CA ILE A 104 -6.36 -2.57 -8.50
C ILE A 104 -7.76 -2.81 -7.94
N ALA A 105 -8.18 -2.02 -6.94
CA ALA A 105 -9.54 -2.05 -6.45
C ALA A 105 -10.52 -1.65 -7.56
N GLY A 106 -10.09 -0.69 -8.39
CA GLY A 106 -10.93 -0.08 -9.40
C GLY A 106 -11.96 0.85 -8.77
N GLU A 107 -12.53 1.72 -9.60
CA GLU A 107 -13.64 2.56 -9.15
C GLU A 107 -14.95 1.76 -9.17
N LYS A 108 -15.72 1.80 -8.07
CA LYS A 108 -17.07 1.22 -8.04
C LYS A 108 -17.98 2.01 -8.99
N GLN A 109 -18.74 1.27 -9.80
CA GLN A 109 -19.63 1.82 -10.84
C GLN A 109 -20.75 2.66 -10.22
#